data_AF-A0A2U8X2B6-F1
#
_entry.id   AF-A0A2U8X2B6-F1
#
_cell.length_a   1.000
_cell.length_b   1.000
_cell.length_c   1.000
_cell.angle_alpha   90.00
_cell.angle_beta   90.00
_cell.angle_gamma   90.00
#
_symmetry.space_group_name_H-M   'P 1'
#
loop_
_entity.id
_entity.type
_entity.pdbx_description
1 polymer ?
#
loop_
_entity_poly.entity_id
_entity_poly.type
_entity_poly.pdbx_seq_one_letter_code
_entity_poly.pdbx_strand_id
1 'polypeptide(L)'
;MAQQYQSEIRHSTVRDLLQKVKDANFGYYLRRMRMTKIRAFEGEAVDFEFPVTALIAANGGGKSSILGAAALAYKNTKPAIFFPKSSLGDNSMADWGVAFELVDKGKNLHQLIPRTARFKNKKWARDAVAERPVVYFGITRTVPAGERTEF
;
A
#
# COMPACT_ATOMS: atom_id res chain seq x y z
N MET A 1 -34.98 -21.69 12.47
CA MET A 1 -34.76 -20.67 11.43
C MET A 1 -33.50 -19.91 11.79
N ALA A 2 -32.50 -19.83 10.92
CA ALA A 2 -31.29 -19.07 11.23
C ALA A 2 -31.62 -17.57 11.23
N GLN A 3 -31.37 -16.91 12.36
CA GLN A 3 -31.58 -15.47 12.51
C GLN A 3 -30.66 -14.75 11.52
N GLN A 4 -31.25 -13.99 10.60
CA GLN A 4 -30.51 -13.28 9.57
C GLN A 4 -29.69 -12.18 10.25
N TYR A 5 -28.37 -12.35 10.30
CA TYR A 5 -27.46 -11.39 10.92
C TYR A 5 -27.60 -10.04 10.22
N GLN A 6 -28.06 -9.02 10.94
CA GLN A 6 -28.03 -7.64 10.49
C GLN A 6 -26.76 -6.98 11.04
N SER A 7 -25.96 -6.41 10.14
CA SER A 7 -24.80 -5.61 10.51
C SER A 7 -25.22 -4.37 11.27
N GLU A 8 -24.47 -4.00 12.31
CA GLU A 8 -24.63 -2.72 13.03
C GLU A 8 -24.33 -1.50 12.13
N ILE A 9 -23.66 -1.72 10.98
CA ILE A 9 -23.33 -0.68 10.02
C ILE A 9 -24.52 -0.40 9.11
N ARG A 10 -25.06 0.83 9.23
CA ARG A 10 -26.15 1.31 8.37
C ARG A 10 -25.72 1.38 6.90
N HIS A 11 -26.62 1.01 5.99
CA HIS A 11 -26.38 1.12 4.54
C HIS A 11 -26.09 2.55 4.07
N SER A 12 -26.65 3.58 4.74
CA SER A 12 -26.33 4.98 4.46
C SER A 12 -24.84 5.26 4.66
N THR A 13 -24.27 4.81 5.78
CA THR A 13 -22.85 4.97 6.09
C THR A 13 -21.96 4.35 5.01
N VAL A 14 -22.31 3.16 4.51
CA VAL A 14 -21.57 2.52 3.42
C VAL A 14 -21.63 3.34 2.13
N ARG A 15 -22.81 3.86 1.77
CA ARG A 15 -22.99 4.72 0.60
C ARG A 15 -22.21 6.03 0.72
N ASP A 16 -22.23 6.66 1.89
CA ASP A 16 -21.52 7.91 2.14
C ASP A 16 -20.00 7.71 2.02
N LEU A 17 -19.47 6.58 2.51
CA LEU A 17 -18.06 6.23 2.38
C LEU A 17 -17.67 5.96 0.92
N LEU A 18 -18.49 5.23 0.17
CA LEU A 18 -18.29 5.02 -1.27
C LEU A 18 -18.24 6.36 -2.02
N GLN A 19 -19.19 7.24 -1.74
CA GLN A 19 -19.26 8.56 -2.36
C GLN A 19 -18.03 9.41 -2.01
N LYS A 20 -17.60 9.37 -0.75
CA LYS A 20 -16.41 10.09 -0.29
C LYS A 20 -15.12 9.64 -0.99
N VAL A 21 -14.99 8.36 -1.34
CA VAL A 21 -13.85 7.87 -2.16
C VAL A 21 -13.96 8.36 -3.60
N LYS A 22 -15.16 8.26 -4.21
CA LYS A 22 -15.42 8.71 -5.58
C LYS A 22 -15.10 10.20 -5.76
N ASP A 23 -15.48 11.01 -4.79
CA ASP A 23 -15.26 12.46 -4.79
C ASP A 23 -13.85 12.86 -4.33
N ALA A 24 -12.98 11.89 -4.06
CA ALA A 24 -11.64 12.10 -3.51
C ALA A 24 -11.66 13.02 -2.28
N ASN A 25 -12.66 12.88 -1.40
CA ASN A 25 -12.96 13.81 -0.31
C ASN A 25 -12.47 13.34 1.08
N PHE A 26 -11.41 12.53 1.10
CA PHE A 26 -10.65 12.27 2.31
C PHE A 26 -9.50 13.26 2.45
N GLY A 27 -9.06 13.57 3.68
CA GLY A 27 -7.88 14.41 3.90
C GLY A 27 -6.62 13.78 3.28
N TYR A 28 -6.46 12.46 3.45
CA TYR A 28 -5.41 11.66 2.83
C TYR A 28 -6.00 10.35 2.29
N TYR A 29 -5.57 9.91 1.11
CA TYR A 29 -6.03 8.65 0.52
C TYR A 29 -5.04 8.11 -0.52
N LEU A 30 -4.92 6.78 -0.63
CA LEU A 30 -4.28 6.13 -1.78
C LEU A 30 -5.40 5.65 -2.69
N ARG A 31 -5.62 6.30 -3.83
CA ARG A 31 -6.75 5.99 -4.72
C ARG A 31 -6.44 4.83 -5.64
N ARG A 32 -5.22 4.81 -6.15
CA ARG A 32 -4.72 3.82 -7.11
C ARG A 32 -3.23 3.65 -6.95
N MET A 33 -2.76 2.44 -7.22
CA MET A 33 -1.36 2.20 -7.52
C MET A 33 -1.20 1.31 -8.75
N ARG A 34 -0.09 1.44 -9.46
CA ARG A 34 0.32 0.56 -10.55
C ARG A 34 1.72 0.06 -10.27
N MET A 35 1.91 -1.24 -10.29
CA MET A 35 3.21 -1.89 -10.08
C MET A 35 3.84 -2.21 -11.43
N THR A 36 5.15 -2.07 -11.52
CA THR A 36 5.94 -2.37 -12.71
C THR A 36 7.10 -3.25 -12.28
N LYS A 37 7.13 -4.48 -12.81
CA LYS A 37 8.13 -5.51 -12.53
C LYS A 37 8.27 -5.92 -11.06
N ILE A 38 7.31 -5.63 -10.19
CA ILE A 38 7.44 -5.99 -8.77
C ILE A 38 7.09 -7.46 -8.58
N ARG A 39 8.12 -8.30 -8.41
CA ARG A 39 7.97 -9.76 -8.28
C ARG A 39 7.16 -10.34 -9.45
N ALA A 40 5.96 -10.86 -9.21
CA ALA A 40 5.09 -11.42 -10.24
C ALA A 40 4.21 -10.37 -10.95
N PHE A 41 4.30 -9.09 -10.57
CA PHE A 41 3.50 -8.01 -11.15
C PHE A 41 4.29 -7.30 -12.26
N GLU A 42 3.78 -7.35 -13.50
CA GLU A 42 4.40 -6.80 -14.71
C GLU A 42 3.74 -5.52 -15.24
N GLY A 43 2.69 -5.04 -14.57
CA GLY A 43 2.01 -3.80 -14.99
C GLY A 43 0.65 -3.56 -14.35
N GLU A 44 0.23 -4.45 -13.45
CA GLU A 44 -1.08 -4.49 -12.85
C GLU A 44 -1.31 -3.27 -11.95
N ALA A 45 -2.56 -2.82 -11.94
CA ALA A 45 -3.01 -1.74 -11.08
C ALA A 45 -4.00 -2.27 -10.03
N VAL A 46 -3.99 -1.62 -8.87
CA VAL A 46 -4.94 -1.83 -7.79
C VAL A 46 -5.61 -0.50 -7.51
N ASP A 47 -6.93 -0.46 -7.69
CA ASP A 47 -7.79 0.67 -7.35
C ASP A 47 -8.40 0.43 -5.96
N PHE A 48 -8.25 1.40 -5.06
CA PHE A 48 -8.80 1.33 -3.70
C PHE A 48 -10.13 2.07 -3.66
N GLU A 49 -11.21 1.38 -4.00
CA GLU A 49 -12.53 1.99 -4.21
C GLU A 49 -13.35 2.18 -2.93
N PHE A 50 -12.87 1.63 -1.81
CA PHE A 50 -13.49 1.76 -0.50
C PHE A 50 -12.43 1.98 0.58
N PRO A 51 -12.69 2.79 1.63
CA PRO A 51 -11.69 3.13 2.63
C PRO A 51 -11.16 1.93 3.42
N VAL A 52 -11.90 0.82 3.42
CA VAL A 52 -11.45 -0.47 3.93
C VAL A 52 -11.39 -1.45 2.77
N THR A 53 -10.19 -1.92 2.45
CA THR A 53 -9.98 -2.88 1.35
C THR A 53 -9.41 -4.18 1.92
N ALA A 54 -10.07 -5.30 1.62
CA ALA A 54 -9.57 -6.63 1.97
C ALA A 54 -8.82 -7.24 0.78
N LEU A 55 -7.59 -7.70 1.00
CA LEU A 55 -6.79 -8.41 -0.01
C LEU A 55 -6.79 -9.90 0.30
N ILE A 56 -7.43 -10.70 -0.57
CA ILE A 56 -7.58 -12.14 -0.41
C ILE A 56 -6.89 -12.84 -1.58
N ALA A 57 -6.07 -13.84 -1.27
CA ALA A 57 -5.39 -14.70 -2.24
C ALA A 57 -4.79 -15.91 -1.51
N ALA A 58 -4.40 -16.94 -2.24
CA ALA A 58 -3.61 -18.05 -1.71
C ALA A 58 -2.25 -17.58 -1.13
N ASN A 59 -1.61 -18.42 -0.34
CA ASN A 59 -0.24 -18.17 0.11
C ASN A 59 0.69 -18.07 -1.11
N GLY A 60 1.58 -17.06 -1.11
CA GLY A 60 2.40 -16.74 -2.29
C GLY A 60 1.71 -15.90 -3.36
N GLY A 61 0.39 -15.67 -3.28
CA GLY A 61 -0.38 -14.88 -4.26
C GLY A 61 -0.11 -13.36 -4.27
N GLY A 62 1.02 -12.89 -3.73
CA GLY A 62 1.45 -11.50 -3.85
C GLY A 62 0.84 -10.49 -2.88
N LYS A 63 -0.01 -10.90 -1.91
CA LYS A 63 -0.65 -10.00 -0.93
C LYS A 63 0.36 -9.06 -0.23
N SER A 64 1.45 -9.62 0.30
CA SER A 64 2.50 -8.84 0.97
C SER A 64 3.24 -7.90 0.00
N SER A 65 3.33 -8.25 -1.28
CA SER A 65 3.91 -7.37 -2.30
C SER A 65 3.02 -6.17 -2.56
N ILE A 66 1.69 -6.37 -2.66
CA ILE A 66 0.70 -5.29 -2.83
C ILE A 66 0.76 -4.34 -1.62
N LEU A 67 0.72 -4.89 -0.40
CA LEU A 67 0.81 -4.07 0.82
C LEU A 67 2.14 -3.31 0.92
N GLY A 68 3.25 -3.99 0.62
CA GLY A 68 4.57 -3.37 0.62
C GLY A 68 4.70 -2.26 -0.42
N ALA A 69 4.17 -2.48 -1.63
CA ALA A 69 4.16 -1.49 -2.71
C ALA A 69 3.37 -0.24 -2.32
N ALA A 70 2.16 -0.42 -1.76
CA ALA A 70 1.33 0.66 -1.26
C ALA A 70 2.05 1.49 -0.17
N ALA A 71 2.81 0.82 0.69
CA ALA A 71 3.54 1.46 1.77
C ALA A 71 4.71 2.33 1.29
N LEU A 72 5.26 2.08 0.09
CA LEU A 72 6.36 2.88 -0.49
C LEU A 72 5.98 4.34 -0.77
N ALA A 73 4.69 4.65 -0.88
CA ALA A 73 4.20 6.01 -1.08
C ALA A 73 4.50 6.95 0.10
N TYR A 74 4.79 6.40 1.29
CA TYR A 74 4.82 7.14 2.54
C TYR A 74 6.20 7.22 3.19
N LYS A 75 6.51 8.39 3.76
CA LYS A 75 7.84 8.72 4.31
C LYS A 75 8.28 7.80 5.44
N ASN A 76 7.36 7.47 6.34
CA ASN A 76 7.63 6.68 7.55
C ASN A 76 7.87 5.19 7.27
N THR A 77 7.65 4.74 6.05
CA THR A 77 7.92 3.36 5.64
C THR A 77 9.23 3.28 4.86
N LYS A 78 10.17 2.47 5.33
CA LYS A 78 11.41 2.16 4.59
C LYS A 78 11.14 1.04 3.57
N PRO A 79 11.52 1.21 2.28
CA PRO A 79 11.31 0.16 1.27
C PRO A 79 11.91 -1.20 1.61
N ALA A 80 13.05 -1.21 2.31
CA ALA A 80 13.77 -2.42 2.71
C ALA A 80 12.96 -3.36 3.63
N ILE A 81 11.93 -2.86 4.31
CA ILE A 81 11.02 -3.67 5.14
C ILE A 81 10.27 -4.70 4.29
N PHE A 82 9.88 -4.32 3.07
CA PHE A 82 9.04 -5.16 2.19
C PHE A 82 9.80 -5.73 0.99
N PHE A 83 10.80 -4.98 0.52
CA PHE A 83 11.62 -5.31 -0.63
C PHE A 83 13.11 -5.22 -0.23
N PRO A 84 13.57 -6.12 0.65
CA PRO A 84 14.98 -6.20 1.00
C PRO A 84 15.78 -6.51 -0.27
N LYS A 85 16.91 -5.83 -0.43
CA LYS A 85 17.83 -6.09 -1.53
C LYS A 85 18.43 -7.48 -1.35
N SER A 86 18.36 -8.33 -2.36
CA SER A 86 19.14 -9.57 -2.40
C SER A 86 20.63 -9.22 -2.55
N SER A 87 21.48 -9.73 -1.65
CA SER A 87 22.93 -9.47 -1.64
C SER A 87 23.70 -10.28 -2.69
N LEU A 88 23.12 -11.34 -3.24
CA LEU A 88 23.77 -12.28 -4.14
C LEU A 88 23.28 -12.08 -5.58
N GLY A 89 24.08 -11.38 -6.41
CA GLY A 89 24.02 -11.43 -7.88
C GLY A 89 22.69 -11.10 -8.58
N ASP A 90 21.64 -10.78 -7.82
CA ASP A 90 20.29 -10.73 -8.32
C ASP A 90 19.93 -9.32 -8.79
N ASN A 91 19.86 -9.17 -10.12
CA ASN A 91 19.37 -7.96 -10.77
C ASN A 91 17.85 -7.99 -10.97
N SER A 92 17.12 -8.93 -10.37
CA SER A 92 15.66 -9.03 -10.50
C SER A 92 14.96 -7.71 -10.19
N MET A 93 15.50 -6.92 -9.26
CA MET A 93 14.98 -5.61 -8.85
C MET A 93 15.19 -4.48 -9.87
N ALA A 94 15.91 -4.71 -10.96
CA ALA A 94 16.13 -3.71 -11.98
C ALA A 94 14.79 -3.21 -12.55
N ASP A 95 14.64 -1.89 -12.61
CA ASP A 95 13.46 -1.19 -13.12
C ASP A 95 12.14 -1.46 -12.36
N TRP A 96 12.22 -1.97 -11.12
CA TRP A 96 11.03 -2.05 -10.28
C TRP A 96 10.44 -0.67 -10.07
N GLY A 97 9.12 -0.56 -10.14
CA GLY A 97 8.43 0.70 -10.04
C GLY A 97 7.05 0.56 -9.43
N VAL A 98 6.63 1.62 -8.75
CA VAL A 98 5.24 1.84 -8.40
C VAL A 98 4.89 3.28 -8.75
N ALA A 99 3.78 3.46 -9.47
CA ALA A 99 3.12 4.74 -9.64
C ALA A 99 1.89 4.80 -8.73
N PHE A 100 1.64 5.94 -8.13
CA PHE A 100 0.56 6.17 -7.18
C PHE A 100 -0.29 7.35 -7.61
N GLU A 101 -1.59 7.28 -7.31
CA GLU A 101 -2.50 8.42 -7.33
C GLU A 101 -3.00 8.63 -5.90
N LEU A 102 -2.62 9.76 -5.31
CA LEU A 102 -2.87 10.06 -3.90
C LEU A 102 -3.86 11.22 -3.77
N VAL A 103 -4.56 11.27 -2.65
CA VAL A 103 -5.24 12.47 -2.15
C VAL A 103 -4.43 12.99 -0.97
N ASP A 104 -4.15 14.29 -0.97
CA ASP A 104 -3.60 15.05 0.16
C ASP A 104 -4.19 16.46 0.09
N LYS A 105 -5.27 16.69 0.84
CA LYS A 105 -6.00 17.97 0.84
C LYS A 105 -5.19 19.13 1.41
N GLY A 106 -4.11 18.86 2.14
CA GLY A 106 -3.18 19.90 2.58
C GLY A 106 -2.29 20.42 1.45
N LYS A 107 -2.09 19.62 0.39
CA LYS A 107 -1.26 19.99 -0.78
C LYS A 107 -2.07 20.33 -2.03
N ASN A 108 -3.17 19.62 -2.25
CA ASN A 108 -4.06 19.87 -3.38
C ASN A 108 -5.52 19.55 -2.99
N LEU A 109 -6.38 20.56 -3.06
CA LEU A 109 -7.77 20.46 -2.65
C LEU A 109 -8.65 19.68 -3.64
N HIS A 110 -8.28 19.63 -4.92
CA HIS A 110 -9.20 19.19 -5.99
C HIS A 110 -8.68 18.01 -6.79
N GLN A 111 -7.36 17.89 -6.97
CA GLN A 111 -6.78 16.91 -7.88
C GLN A 111 -6.02 15.81 -7.13
N LEU A 112 -5.95 14.65 -7.77
CA LEU A 112 -5.07 13.57 -7.35
C LEU A 112 -3.61 13.98 -7.56
N ILE A 113 -2.76 13.58 -6.63
CA ILE A 113 -1.34 13.88 -6.63
C ILE A 113 -0.60 12.63 -7.12
N PRO A 114 0.00 12.68 -8.33
CA PRO A 114 0.77 11.56 -8.83
C PRO A 114 2.10 11.47 -8.08
N ARG A 115 2.51 10.25 -7.73
CA ARG A 115 3.82 9.96 -7.12
C ARG A 115 4.43 8.70 -7.68
N THR A 116 5.75 8.57 -7.58
CA THR A 116 6.45 7.35 -8.01
C THR A 116 7.51 6.90 -7.02
N ALA A 117 7.69 5.59 -6.92
CA ALA A 117 8.82 4.93 -6.29
C ALA A 117 9.46 4.01 -7.32
N ARG A 118 10.77 4.11 -7.53
CA ARG A 118 11.50 3.29 -8.51
C ARG A 118 12.79 2.76 -7.94
N PHE A 119 13.13 1.52 -8.24
CA PHE A 119 14.43 0.95 -7.94
C PHE A 119 15.38 1.20 -9.11
N LYS A 120 16.33 2.12 -8.92
CA LYS A 120 17.35 2.47 -9.91
C LYS A 120 18.71 2.55 -9.23
N ASN A 121 19.78 2.19 -9.94
CA ASN A 121 21.15 2.27 -9.42
C ASN A 121 21.31 1.57 -8.05
N LYS A 122 20.69 0.39 -7.90
CA LYS A 122 20.70 -0.44 -6.68
C LYS A 122 20.10 0.25 -5.44
N LYS A 123 19.26 1.27 -5.62
CA LYS A 123 18.59 2.02 -4.54
C LYS A 123 17.15 2.36 -4.91
N TRP A 124 16.29 2.49 -3.90
CA TRP A 124 14.94 3.03 -4.07
C TRP A 124 15.00 4.56 -4.14
N ALA A 125 14.64 5.13 -5.28
CA ALA A 125 14.35 6.54 -5.46
C ALA A 125 12.84 6.76 -5.32
N ARG A 126 12.43 7.69 -4.45
CA ARG A 126 11.03 8.04 -4.23
C ARG A 126 10.86 9.52 -4.44
N ASP A 127 9.94 9.91 -5.30
CA ASP A 127 9.64 11.30 -5.59
C ASP A 127 8.68 11.88 -4.54
N ALA A 128 8.97 13.09 -4.05
CA ALA A 128 8.14 13.91 -3.16
C ALA A 128 7.24 13.11 -2.20
N VAL A 129 7.88 12.24 -1.40
CA VAL A 129 7.23 11.19 -0.59
C VAL A 129 6.12 11.78 0.27
N ALA A 130 4.95 11.14 0.28
CA ALA A 130 3.80 11.64 1.03
C ALA A 130 4.05 11.53 2.54
N GLU A 131 3.67 12.58 3.27
CA GLU A 131 3.66 12.58 4.73
C GLU A 131 2.25 12.25 5.19
N ARG A 132 2.12 11.06 5.78
CA ARG A 132 0.87 10.58 6.37
C ARG A 132 1.25 9.69 7.55
N PRO A 133 0.55 9.78 8.69
CA PRO A 133 0.69 8.77 9.74
C PRO A 133 0.19 7.43 9.19
N VAL A 134 1.14 6.54 8.90
CA VAL A 134 0.88 5.16 8.45
C VAL A 134 1.44 4.23 9.50
N VAL A 135 0.61 3.28 9.93
CA VAL A 135 1.00 2.23 10.85
C VAL A 135 0.94 0.90 10.12
N TYR A 136 2.01 0.13 10.24
CA TYR A 136 2.07 -1.24 9.73
C TYR A 136 2.05 -2.19 10.91
N PHE A 137 1.03 -3.04 10.96
CA PHE A 137 0.92 -4.11 11.94
C PHE A 137 1.36 -5.41 11.27
N GLY A 138 2.65 -5.70 11.36
CA GLY A 138 3.18 -7.00 10.95
C GLY A 138 2.85 -8.07 11.97
N ILE A 139 2.54 -9.28 11.49
CA ILE A 139 2.67 -10.47 12.32
C ILE A 139 4.11 -10.93 12.16
N THR A 140 5.00 -10.42 13.00
CA THR A 140 6.31 -11.06 13.18
C THR A 140 6.01 -12.44 13.77
N ARG A 141 6.62 -13.50 13.23
CA ARG A 141 6.62 -14.79 13.94
C ARG A 141 7.05 -14.48 15.37
N THR A 142 6.43 -15.11 16.36
CA THR A 142 6.87 -15.00 17.75
C THR A 142 8.29 -15.53 17.84
N VAL A 143 9.27 -14.66 17.57
CA VAL A 143 10.66 -14.94 17.80
C VAL A 143 10.85 -14.80 19.30
N PRO A 144 11.44 -15.80 19.98
CA PRO A 144 11.77 -15.69 21.40
C PRO A 144 12.50 -14.37 21.67
N ALA A 145 12.26 -13.77 22.84
CA ALA A 145 12.74 -12.42 23.15
C ALA A 145 14.26 -12.25 22.93
N GLY A 146 15.07 -13.30 23.14
CA GLY A 146 16.52 -13.27 22.94
C GLY A 146 17.00 -13.25 21.48
N GLU A 147 16.12 -13.53 20.50
CA GLU A 147 16.45 -13.55 19.07
C GLU A 147 15.88 -12.33 18.32
N ARG A 148 15.21 -11.41 19.03
CA ARG A 148 14.72 -10.16 18.44
C ARG A 148 15.89 -9.19 18.30
N THR A 149 16.16 -8.76 17.08
CA THR A 149 17.17 -7.73 16.75
C THR A 149 16.64 -6.30 16.93
N GLU A 150 15.38 -6.14 17.32
CA GLU A 150 14.73 -4.86 17.56
C GLU A 150 14.59 -4.62 19.06
N PHE A 151 15.69 -4.18 19.70
CA PHE A 151 15.74 -3.35 20.92
C PHE A 151 17.06 -2.58 20.93
#